data_AF-A0A7V3JM97-F1
#
_entry.id   AF-A0A7V3JM97-F1
#
_cell.length_a   1.000
_cell.length_b   1.000
_cell.length_c   1.000
_cell.angle_alpha   90.00
_cell.angle_beta   90.00
_cell.angle_gamma   90.00
#
_symmetry.space_group_name_H-M   'P 1'
#
loop_
_entity.id
_entity.type
_entity.pdbx_description
1 polymer ?
#
loop_
_entity_poly.entity_id
_entity_poly.type
_entity_poly.pdbx_seq_one_letter_code
_entity_poly.pdbx_strand_id
1 'polypeptide(L)'
;MELAFSPQGNLVPLWGEGGESPLDRAEAQRPGTQPLQGTTRWAAAVAKAFAAGQPQGLFALAAERPAGPLSPSVAYFRDFAAHYLSELCQTPEVAGAQVASVPVPDPRWLADFVAGAPPIKGGEYLSVERLARLWKELDAWVVGEISKDGDGLAGFLQRRAPLWHQVGRVCFHLAENRADQECPFAFLATYAVGVGPGGRVRYQPLSGALREFAGTRNRKALARLLAPVHAASQHSALVRELVESGDIYHPLAWTPRQAYQFLTEVPAFEQCGIVVRLPDWWKKRPRPRVMVTIGQKQQTRLGADTLLDFRVRVALGDAELTEAEWRQLLDGEDGLVLLRGQWVEVDRQKLQQALAHWKQIEEKADSGLSFIEGMRLLAGLPADLPG
;
A
#
# COMPACT_ATOMS: atom_id res chain seq x y z
N MET A 1 23.07 19.32 11.77
CA MET A 1 22.28 19.26 13.02
C MET A 1 22.84 18.12 13.83
N GLU A 2 23.09 18.37 15.11
CA GLU A 2 23.42 17.35 16.09
C GLU A 2 22.38 17.37 17.22
N LEU A 3 22.32 16.32 18.03
CA LEU A 3 21.59 16.32 19.29
C LEU A 3 22.58 16.31 20.44
N ALA A 4 22.25 17.07 21.48
CA ALA A 4 23.00 17.13 22.72
C ALA A 4 22.06 17.18 23.91
N PHE A 5 22.58 16.90 25.10
CA PHE A 5 21.87 17.15 26.33
C PHE A 5 22.18 18.57 26.84
N SER A 6 21.12 19.29 27.21
CA SER A 6 21.20 20.54 27.97
C SER A 6 21.60 20.27 29.44
N PRO A 7 22.00 21.30 30.22
CA PRO A 7 22.27 21.14 31.66
C PRO A 7 21.06 20.65 32.47
N GLN A 8 19.83 20.85 31.96
CA GLN A 8 18.60 20.29 32.54
C GLN A 8 18.36 18.82 32.12
N GLY A 9 19.30 18.23 31.37
CA GLY A 9 19.25 16.88 30.85
C GLY A 9 18.30 16.69 29.65
N ASN A 10 17.72 17.75 29.09
CA ASN A 10 16.83 17.64 27.93
C ASN A 10 17.61 17.56 26.62
N LEU A 11 17.14 16.74 25.67
CA LEU A 11 17.68 16.69 24.32
C LEU A 11 17.36 17.97 23.58
N VAL A 12 18.39 18.60 23.02
CA VAL A 12 18.28 19.83 22.24
C VAL A 12 19.03 19.69 20.91
N PRO A 13 18.43 20.16 19.79
CA PRO A 13 19.15 20.30 18.54
C PRO A 13 20.26 21.34 18.66
N LEU A 14 21.46 20.99 18.21
CA LEU A 14 22.58 21.90 18.02
C LEU A 14 22.88 22.07 16.53
N TRP A 15 23.24 23.29 16.18
CA TRP A 15 23.74 23.67 14.87
C TRP A 15 25.24 23.94 15.00
N GLY A 16 26.03 23.65 13.96
CA GLY A 16 27.49 23.83 14.02
C GLY A 16 27.88 25.28 14.35
N GLU A 17 29.09 25.51 14.85
CA GLU A 17 29.56 26.85 15.21
C GLU A 17 29.35 27.86 14.06
N GLY A 18 28.55 28.90 14.31
CA GLY A 18 28.17 29.92 13.32
C GLY A 18 26.92 29.61 12.48
N GLY A 19 26.24 28.48 12.68
CA GLY A 19 25.00 28.13 12.00
C GLY A 19 23.77 28.58 12.80
N GLU A 20 23.10 29.65 12.36
CA GLU A 20 21.74 29.97 12.82
C GLU A 20 20.79 28.77 12.64
N SER A 21 19.84 28.61 13.57
CA SER A 21 18.80 27.60 13.44
C SER A 21 18.06 27.81 12.11
N PRO A 22 17.69 26.76 11.37
CA PRO A 22 16.76 26.87 10.24
C PRO A 22 15.43 27.54 10.63
N LEU A 23 15.05 27.52 11.91
CA LEU A 23 13.93 28.30 12.44
C LEU A 23 14.24 29.79 12.43
N ASP A 24 15.37 30.21 12.98
CA ASP A 24 15.83 31.61 12.94
C ASP A 24 15.95 32.12 11.49
N ARG A 25 16.45 31.25 10.58
CA ARG A 25 16.52 31.56 9.14
C ARG A 25 15.16 31.60 8.45
N ALA A 26 14.21 30.77 8.87
CA ALA A 26 12.85 30.77 8.30
C ALA A 26 12.03 31.97 8.82
N GLU A 27 12.26 32.39 10.07
CA GLU A 27 11.65 33.59 10.66
C GLU A 27 12.28 34.89 10.12
N ALA A 28 13.58 34.87 9.77
CA ALA A 28 14.28 35.99 9.14
C ALA A 28 14.08 36.10 7.61
N GLN A 29 13.37 35.17 6.97
CA GLN A 29 13.16 35.19 5.51
C GLN A 29 12.19 36.31 5.09
N ARG A 30 12.70 37.25 4.28
CA ARG A 30 11.89 38.24 3.55
C ARG A 30 11.06 37.55 2.44
N PRO A 31 9.91 38.11 2.03
CA PRO A 31 9.15 37.60 0.89
C PRO A 31 10.02 37.59 -0.37
N GLY A 32 10.28 36.39 -0.93
CA GLY A 32 11.10 36.19 -2.13
C GLY A 32 12.26 35.20 -2.00
N THR A 33 12.47 34.58 -0.84
CA THR A 33 13.58 33.62 -0.63
C THR A 33 13.19 32.20 -1.08
N GLN A 34 14.11 31.46 -1.71
CA GLN A 34 13.86 30.09 -2.17
C GLN A 34 13.53 29.15 -0.99
N PRO A 35 12.57 28.22 -1.17
CA PRO A 35 12.14 27.31 -0.10
C PRO A 35 13.27 26.37 0.35
N LEU A 36 13.32 26.09 1.66
CA LEU A 36 14.26 25.14 2.26
C LEU A 36 14.14 23.76 1.59
N GLN A 37 15.26 23.24 1.08
CA GLN A 37 15.29 21.95 0.39
C GLN A 37 15.48 20.76 1.36
N GLY A 38 14.75 19.68 1.11
CA GLY A 38 14.92 18.32 1.67
C GLY A 38 15.38 18.24 3.13
N THR A 39 16.66 17.93 3.33
CA THR A 39 17.30 17.71 4.65
C THR A 39 17.21 18.93 5.57
N THR A 40 17.27 20.15 5.02
CA THR A 40 17.18 21.38 5.82
C THR A 40 15.76 21.62 6.32
N ARG A 41 14.75 21.29 5.49
CA ARG A 41 13.33 21.35 5.90
C ARG A 41 13.03 20.32 6.99
N TRP A 42 13.53 19.09 6.84
CA TRP A 42 13.38 18.05 7.86
C TRP A 42 14.01 18.47 9.19
N ALA A 43 15.25 18.98 9.15
CA ALA A 43 15.96 19.41 10.36
C ALA A 43 15.23 20.58 11.06
N ALA A 44 14.66 21.52 10.29
CA ALA A 44 13.83 22.60 10.84
C ALA A 44 12.56 22.07 11.53
N ALA A 45 11.88 21.09 10.91
CA ALA A 45 10.68 20.47 11.46
C ALA A 45 10.99 19.71 12.76
N VAL A 46 12.09 18.95 12.79
CA VAL A 46 12.57 18.26 14.00
C VAL A 46 12.90 19.25 15.10
N ALA A 47 13.59 20.34 14.79
CA ALA A 47 13.92 21.35 15.79
C ALA A 47 12.68 22.05 16.36
N LYS A 48 11.71 22.36 15.50
CA LYS A 48 10.40 22.90 15.93
C LYS A 48 9.69 21.93 16.86
N ALA A 49 9.77 20.63 16.57
CA ALA A 49 9.16 19.60 17.39
C ALA A 49 9.85 19.50 18.77
N PHE A 50 11.18 19.54 18.83
CA PHE A 50 11.91 19.59 20.11
C PHE A 50 11.61 20.85 20.94
N ALA A 51 11.36 21.99 20.29
CA ALA A 51 10.91 23.21 20.97
C ALA A 51 9.50 23.07 21.57
N ALA A 52 8.63 22.25 20.96
CA ALA A 52 7.30 21.94 21.50
C ALA A 52 7.35 20.88 22.63
N GLY A 53 8.34 19.99 22.62
CA GLY A 53 8.60 19.04 23.71
C GLY A 53 9.49 17.86 23.30
N GLN A 54 10.01 17.14 24.30
CA GLN A 54 10.86 15.96 24.08
C GLN A 54 10.15 14.85 23.29
N PRO A 55 8.88 14.47 23.61
CA PRO A 55 8.14 13.48 22.85
C PRO A 55 7.97 13.83 21.37
N GLN A 56 7.61 15.07 21.09
CA GLN A 56 7.38 15.58 19.74
C GLN A 56 8.67 15.52 18.91
N GLY A 57 9.79 15.96 19.50
CA GLY A 57 11.11 15.91 18.87
C GLY A 57 11.55 14.48 18.55
N LEU A 58 11.43 13.57 19.53
CA LEU A 58 11.76 12.15 19.33
C LEU A 58 10.89 11.50 18.26
N PHE A 59 9.58 11.75 18.28
CA PHE A 59 8.68 11.25 17.23
C PHE A 59 9.07 11.79 15.85
N ALA A 60 9.32 13.10 15.72
CA ALA A 60 9.68 13.74 14.47
C ALA A 60 10.98 13.19 13.86
N LEU A 61 11.94 12.75 14.68
CA LEU A 61 13.16 12.09 14.20
C LEU A 61 12.85 10.83 13.41
N ALA A 62 11.95 9.99 13.91
CA ALA A 62 11.65 8.68 13.34
C ALA A 62 10.49 8.69 12.32
N ALA A 63 9.57 9.66 12.41
CA ALA A 63 8.39 9.76 11.55
C ALA A 63 8.72 9.90 10.05
N GLU A 64 9.76 10.68 9.74
CA GLU A 64 10.25 10.91 8.39
C GLU A 64 11.76 10.71 8.35
N ARG A 65 12.27 10.30 7.18
CA ARG A 65 13.71 10.18 6.95
C ARG A 65 14.19 11.24 5.95
N PRO A 66 15.23 12.04 6.28
CA PRO A 66 15.81 12.96 5.33
C PRO A 66 16.64 12.20 4.28
N ALA A 67 16.79 12.80 3.10
CA ALA A 67 17.57 12.22 2.00
C ALA A 67 19.09 12.19 2.25
N GLY A 68 19.59 13.01 3.18
CA GLY A 68 21.02 13.12 3.49
C GLY A 68 21.51 12.23 4.65
N PRO A 69 22.84 12.11 4.82
CA PRO A 69 23.42 11.45 5.99
C PRO A 69 23.05 12.19 7.27
N LEU A 70 22.84 11.44 8.34
CA LEU A 70 22.58 11.97 9.69
C LEU A 70 23.88 12.01 10.49
N SER A 71 23.99 12.96 11.41
CA SER A 71 25.06 12.90 12.40
C SER A 71 24.86 11.69 13.33
N PRO A 72 25.93 11.17 13.97
CA PRO A 72 25.83 10.03 14.87
C PRO A 72 24.81 10.22 15.99
N SER A 73 24.77 11.39 16.62
CA SER A 73 23.83 11.70 17.71
C SER A 73 22.37 11.71 17.23
N VAL A 74 22.11 12.25 16.04
CA VAL A 74 20.78 12.25 15.44
C VAL A 74 20.35 10.84 15.04
N ALA A 75 21.25 10.05 14.43
CA ALA A 75 20.97 8.67 14.07
C ALA A 75 20.65 7.81 15.29
N TYR A 76 21.42 7.98 16.38
CA TYR A 76 21.24 7.26 17.64
C TYR A 76 19.83 7.48 18.24
N PHE A 77 19.40 8.74 18.45
CA PHE A 77 18.07 9.00 19.01
C PHE A 77 16.93 8.74 18.02
N ARG A 78 17.20 8.79 16.71
CA ARG A 78 16.25 8.30 15.71
C ARG A 78 16.00 6.81 15.88
N ASP A 79 17.06 6.01 16.04
CA ASP A 79 16.93 4.56 16.16
C ASP A 79 16.20 4.17 17.47
N PHE A 80 16.39 4.94 18.54
CA PHE A 80 15.58 4.84 19.76
C PHE A 80 14.09 5.06 19.50
N ALA A 81 13.73 6.17 18.85
CA ALA A 81 12.33 6.50 18.54
C ALA A 81 11.73 5.55 17.49
N ALA A 82 12.54 5.05 16.56
CA ALA A 82 12.15 4.05 15.57
C ALA A 82 11.86 2.68 16.22
N HIS A 83 12.58 2.32 17.29
CA HIS A 83 12.25 1.14 18.07
C HIS A 83 10.87 1.30 18.73
N TYR A 84 10.59 2.45 19.34
CA TYR A 84 9.26 2.75 19.88
C TYR A 84 8.15 2.62 18.82
N LEU A 85 8.33 3.24 17.64
CA LEU A 85 7.32 3.15 16.57
C LEU A 85 7.13 1.72 16.06
N SER A 86 8.19 0.91 16.03
CA SER A 86 8.10 -0.52 15.68
C SER A 86 7.20 -1.28 16.66
N GLU A 87 7.35 -1.05 17.96
CA GLU A 87 6.54 -1.68 19.01
C GLU A 87 5.09 -1.16 18.99
N LEU A 88 4.90 0.14 18.76
CA LEU A 88 3.58 0.74 18.60
C LEU A 88 2.80 0.10 17.44
N CYS A 89 3.44 -0.09 16.28
CA CYS A 89 2.82 -0.71 15.12
C CYS A 89 2.43 -2.19 15.33
N GLN A 90 3.02 -2.86 16.32
CA GLN A 90 2.68 -4.22 16.72
C GLN A 90 1.58 -4.28 17.78
N THR A 91 1.05 -3.13 18.22
CA THR A 91 -0.02 -3.06 19.20
C THR A 91 -1.38 -3.26 18.49
N PRO A 92 -2.19 -4.26 18.90
CA PRO A 92 -3.44 -4.55 18.23
C PRO A 92 -4.43 -3.40 18.40
N GLU A 93 -4.99 -2.94 17.30
CA GLU A 93 -6.07 -1.95 17.25
C GLU A 93 -7.40 -2.72 17.31
N VAL A 94 -8.03 -2.73 18.49
CA VAL A 94 -9.38 -3.29 18.63
C VAL A 94 -10.38 -2.18 18.33
N ALA A 95 -11.32 -2.43 17.42
CA ALA A 95 -12.35 -1.45 17.05
C ALA A 95 -13.06 -0.89 18.29
N GLY A 96 -12.98 0.42 18.49
CA GLY A 96 -13.59 1.13 19.63
C GLY A 96 -12.81 1.06 20.95
N ALA A 97 -11.64 0.40 21.00
CA ALA A 97 -10.78 0.40 22.18
C ALA A 97 -9.69 1.47 22.08
N GLN A 98 -9.29 2.03 23.22
CA GLN A 98 -8.12 2.90 23.28
C GLN A 98 -6.85 2.12 22.94
N VAL A 99 -5.94 2.76 22.21
CA VAL A 99 -4.63 2.16 21.89
C VAL A 99 -3.89 1.86 23.19
N ALA A 100 -3.46 0.60 23.35
CA ALA A 100 -2.74 0.18 24.54
C ALA A 100 -1.36 0.86 24.59
N SER A 101 -0.94 1.24 25.80
CA SER A 101 0.39 1.77 26.07
C SER A 101 1.47 0.75 25.70
N VAL A 102 2.53 1.23 25.05
CA VAL A 102 3.70 0.42 24.72
C VAL A 102 4.57 0.29 25.97
N PRO A 103 4.80 -0.94 26.49
CA PRO A 103 5.61 -1.12 27.68
C PRO A 103 7.06 -0.67 27.44
N VAL A 104 7.71 -0.20 28.50
CA VAL A 104 9.14 0.12 28.45
C VAL A 104 9.95 -1.12 28.06
N PRO A 105 10.98 -1.00 27.20
CA PRO A 105 11.81 -2.12 26.80
C PRO A 105 12.50 -2.81 27.98
N ASP A 106 13.00 -4.03 27.73
CA ASP A 106 13.79 -4.77 28.72
C ASP A 106 14.97 -3.91 29.23
N PRO A 107 15.19 -3.82 30.55
CA PRO A 107 16.30 -3.05 31.11
C PRO A 107 17.68 -3.40 30.52
N ARG A 108 17.88 -4.65 30.06
CA ARG A 108 19.11 -5.06 29.37
C ARG A 108 19.25 -4.37 28.02
N TRP A 109 18.17 -4.28 27.25
CA TRP A 109 18.17 -3.56 25.97
C TRP A 109 18.50 -2.08 26.19
N LEU A 110 17.92 -1.46 27.23
CA LEU A 110 18.25 -0.07 27.58
C LEU A 110 19.71 0.11 27.97
N ALA A 111 20.28 -0.83 28.74
CA ALA A 111 21.69 -0.78 29.13
C ALA A 111 22.62 -0.93 27.91
N ASP A 112 22.32 -1.88 27.01
CA ASP A 112 23.06 -2.06 25.76
C ASP A 112 22.95 -0.82 24.87
N PHE A 113 21.77 -0.21 24.81
CA PHE A 113 21.53 1.02 24.06
C PHE A 113 22.38 2.18 24.60
N VAL A 114 22.42 2.39 25.93
CA VAL A 114 23.29 3.40 26.57
C VAL A 114 24.77 3.13 26.29
N ALA A 115 25.21 1.88 26.39
CA ALA A 115 26.60 1.50 26.12
C ALA A 115 27.02 1.74 24.65
N GLY A 116 26.07 1.67 23.72
CA GLY A 116 26.27 1.95 22.29
C GLY A 116 26.20 3.43 21.91
N ALA A 117 26.10 4.36 22.86
CA ALA A 117 25.97 5.77 22.56
C ALA A 117 27.23 6.36 21.88
N PRO A 118 27.09 7.11 20.78
CA PRO A 118 28.22 7.84 20.20
C PRO A 118 28.65 8.99 21.13
N PRO A 119 29.81 9.63 20.88
CA PRO A 119 30.16 10.86 21.57
C PRO A 119 29.07 11.93 21.38
N ILE A 120 28.44 12.33 22.48
CA ILE A 120 27.35 13.31 22.51
C ILE A 120 27.69 14.36 23.57
N LYS A 121 27.53 15.64 23.25
CA LYS A 121 27.68 16.71 24.23
C LYS A 121 26.62 16.57 25.31
N GLY A 122 27.05 16.53 26.58
CA GLY A 122 26.16 16.22 27.71
C GLY A 122 25.82 14.73 27.81
N GLY A 123 26.58 13.84 27.18
CA GLY A 123 26.35 12.39 27.22
C GLY A 123 26.32 11.80 28.64
N GLU A 124 26.89 12.48 29.65
CA GLU A 124 26.81 12.10 31.06
C GLU A 124 25.37 12.08 31.62
N TYR A 125 24.43 12.77 30.98
CA TYR A 125 23.00 12.73 31.35
C TYR A 125 22.26 11.52 30.76
N LEU A 126 22.91 10.73 29.91
CA LEU A 126 22.33 9.53 29.32
C LEU A 126 22.44 8.36 30.30
N SER A 127 21.28 7.87 30.75
CA SER A 127 21.19 6.70 31.62
C SER A 127 20.01 5.80 31.24
N VAL A 128 19.97 4.59 31.79
CA VAL A 128 18.85 3.65 31.62
C VAL A 128 17.54 4.27 32.11
N GLU A 129 17.58 4.94 33.27
CA GLU A 129 16.42 5.63 33.85
C GLU A 129 15.96 6.78 32.96
N ARG A 130 16.89 7.53 32.36
CA ARG A 130 16.57 8.62 31.44
C ARG A 130 15.90 8.11 30.18
N LEU A 131 16.44 7.06 29.54
CA LEU A 131 15.83 6.45 28.37
C LEU A 131 14.45 5.87 28.68
N ALA A 132 14.30 5.17 29.81
CA ALA A 132 13.01 4.66 30.26
C ALA A 132 11.97 5.78 30.47
N ARG A 133 12.39 6.92 31.01
CA ARG A 133 11.54 8.10 31.17
C ARG A 133 11.14 8.70 29.83
N LEU A 134 12.10 8.92 28.92
CA LEU A 134 11.82 9.42 27.56
C LEU A 134 10.87 8.50 26.80
N TRP A 135 11.00 7.18 26.96
CA TRP A 135 10.08 6.20 26.39
C TRP A 135 8.65 6.39 26.91
N LYS A 136 8.47 6.50 28.22
CA LYS A 136 7.14 6.73 28.83
C LYS A 136 6.52 8.05 28.42
N GLU A 137 7.32 9.12 28.35
CA GLU A 137 6.87 10.44 27.92
C GLU A 137 6.46 10.42 26.43
N LEU A 138 7.23 9.74 25.58
CA LEU A 138 6.89 9.51 24.18
C LEU A 138 5.58 8.73 24.04
N ASP A 139 5.45 7.62 24.78
CA ASP A 139 4.26 6.78 24.75
C ASP A 139 3.00 7.52 25.18
N ALA A 140 3.05 8.19 26.33
CA ALA A 140 1.93 8.97 26.85
C ALA A 140 1.49 10.07 25.86
N TRP A 141 2.45 10.73 25.20
CA TRP A 141 2.14 11.73 24.20
C TRP A 141 1.49 11.12 22.94
N VAL A 142 2.04 10.03 22.39
CA VAL A 142 1.48 9.37 21.20
C VAL A 142 0.09 8.80 21.46
N VAL A 143 -0.12 8.09 22.57
CA VAL A 143 -1.44 7.58 22.97
C VAL A 143 -2.44 8.73 23.15
N GLY A 144 -1.99 9.85 23.72
CA GLY A 144 -2.79 11.06 23.84
C GLY A 144 -3.19 11.68 22.50
N GLU A 145 -2.28 11.72 21.52
CA GLU A 145 -2.59 12.21 20.16
C GLU A 145 -3.55 11.28 19.42
N ILE A 146 -3.33 9.96 19.50
CA ILE A 146 -4.24 8.99 18.87
C ILE A 146 -5.65 9.11 19.46
N SER A 147 -5.77 9.33 20.77
CA SER A 147 -7.07 9.46 21.44
C SER A 147 -7.85 10.72 21.06
N LYS A 148 -7.19 11.75 20.49
CA LYS A 148 -7.85 12.97 20.02
C LYS A 148 -8.50 12.78 18.65
N ASP A 149 -7.94 11.88 17.84
CA ASP A 149 -8.36 11.64 16.47
C ASP A 149 -9.26 10.39 16.40
N GLY A 150 -10.47 10.50 15.86
CA GLY A 150 -11.39 9.37 15.74
C GLY A 150 -10.95 8.26 14.77
N ASP A 151 -9.83 8.46 14.07
CA ASP A 151 -9.29 7.54 13.06
C ASP A 151 -8.29 6.51 13.60
N GLY A 152 -8.06 6.51 14.92
CA GLY A 152 -7.23 5.53 15.61
C GLY A 152 -5.74 5.54 15.22
N LEU A 153 -5.04 4.45 15.53
CA LEU A 153 -3.60 4.27 15.25
C LEU A 153 -3.33 4.30 13.75
N ALA A 154 -4.16 3.61 12.95
CA ALA A 154 -3.99 3.56 11.51
C ALA A 154 -4.03 4.95 10.86
N GLY A 155 -5.01 5.77 11.22
CA GLY A 155 -5.15 7.15 10.73
C GLY A 155 -4.04 8.08 11.23
N PHE A 156 -3.66 7.95 12.51
CA PHE A 156 -2.54 8.69 13.08
C PHE A 156 -1.24 8.42 12.32
N LEU A 157 -0.88 7.15 12.09
CA LEU A 157 0.32 6.78 11.35
C LEU A 157 0.25 7.26 9.89
N GLN A 158 -0.91 7.14 9.24
CA GLN A 158 -1.07 7.62 7.86
C GLN A 158 -0.82 9.13 7.72
N ARG A 159 -1.22 9.94 8.70
CA ARG A 159 -1.01 11.39 8.69
C ARG A 159 0.37 11.81 9.14
N ARG A 160 0.87 11.20 10.22
CA ARG A 160 2.01 11.71 10.99
C ARG A 160 3.29 10.92 10.74
N ALA A 161 3.20 9.67 10.31
CA ALA A 161 4.35 8.80 10.08
C ALA A 161 4.07 7.78 8.95
N PRO A 162 3.88 8.22 7.68
CA PRO A 162 3.37 7.35 6.61
C PRO A 162 4.23 6.11 6.33
N LEU A 163 5.55 6.20 6.58
CA LEU A 163 6.49 5.07 6.44
C LEU A 163 6.18 3.92 7.41
N TRP A 164 5.58 4.23 8.55
CA TRP A 164 5.32 3.31 9.65
C TRP A 164 3.95 2.63 9.53
N HIS A 165 3.02 3.19 8.76
CA HIS A 165 1.69 2.60 8.55
C HIS A 165 1.74 1.16 7.99
N GLN A 166 2.82 0.79 7.31
CA GLN A 166 3.01 -0.57 6.76
C GLN A 166 3.77 -1.51 7.71
N VAL A 167 4.42 -1.00 8.76
CA VAL A 167 5.24 -1.80 9.69
C VAL A 167 4.34 -2.66 10.57
N GLY A 168 4.79 -3.89 10.90
CA GLY A 168 4.01 -4.84 11.72
C GLY A 168 2.86 -5.53 10.97
N ARG A 169 2.60 -5.17 9.71
CA ARG A 169 1.54 -5.77 8.90
C ARG A 169 2.04 -6.94 8.07
N VAL A 170 1.17 -7.94 7.89
CA VAL A 170 1.36 -9.01 6.92
C VAL A 170 1.11 -8.46 5.52
N CYS A 171 1.94 -8.89 4.59
CA CYS A 171 1.88 -8.50 3.19
C CYS A 171 1.82 -9.75 2.31
N PHE A 172 0.77 -9.86 1.50
CA PHE A 172 0.65 -10.84 0.44
C PHE A 172 1.19 -10.27 -0.86
N HIS A 173 2.09 -11.01 -1.50
CA HIS A 173 2.69 -10.65 -2.77
C HIS A 173 2.22 -11.62 -3.83
N LEU A 174 1.76 -11.07 -4.95
CA LEU A 174 1.57 -11.82 -6.18
C LEU A 174 2.48 -11.21 -7.25
N ALA A 175 3.31 -12.03 -7.88
CA ALA A 175 4.19 -11.64 -8.97
C ALA A 175 4.03 -12.56 -10.17
N GLU A 176 4.35 -12.07 -11.36
CA GLU A 176 4.38 -12.88 -12.58
C GLU A 176 5.74 -13.59 -12.69
N ASN A 177 5.71 -14.90 -12.93
CA ASN A 177 6.87 -15.74 -13.20
C ASN A 177 6.81 -16.26 -14.64
N ARG A 178 7.48 -15.57 -15.57
CA ARG A 178 7.47 -15.94 -17.00
C ARG A 178 8.25 -17.21 -17.34
N ALA A 179 9.00 -17.76 -16.38
CA ALA A 179 9.80 -18.97 -16.60
C ALA A 179 8.94 -20.25 -16.57
N ASP A 180 7.77 -20.20 -15.94
CA ASP A 180 6.87 -21.34 -15.76
C ASP A 180 5.56 -21.07 -16.50
N GLN A 181 5.22 -21.90 -17.48
CA GLN A 181 4.00 -21.73 -18.28
C GLN A 181 2.76 -22.32 -17.61
N GLU A 182 2.91 -23.33 -16.75
CA GLU A 182 1.80 -23.97 -16.05
C GLU A 182 1.44 -23.19 -14.79
N CYS A 183 2.45 -22.69 -14.08
CA CYS A 183 2.31 -21.84 -12.90
C CYS A 183 3.00 -20.48 -13.08
N PRO A 184 2.45 -19.59 -13.93
CA PRO A 184 3.08 -18.32 -14.29
C PRO A 184 2.98 -17.25 -13.20
N PHE A 185 2.56 -17.59 -12.00
CA PHE A 185 2.45 -16.68 -10.87
C PHE A 185 3.21 -17.20 -9.66
N ALA A 186 3.80 -16.29 -8.91
CA ALA A 186 4.46 -16.56 -7.65
C ALA A 186 3.74 -15.83 -6.52
N PHE A 187 3.33 -16.58 -5.49
CA PHE A 187 2.78 -16.06 -4.26
C PHE A 187 3.79 -16.14 -3.11
N LEU A 188 3.80 -15.11 -2.27
CA LEU A 188 4.58 -15.12 -1.03
C LEU A 188 3.89 -14.28 0.05
N ALA A 189 3.76 -14.82 1.26
CA ALA A 189 3.42 -14.04 2.45
C ALA A 189 4.70 -13.56 3.17
N THR A 190 4.70 -12.27 3.51
CA THR A 190 5.79 -11.62 4.25
C THR A 190 5.22 -10.76 5.36
N TYR A 191 6.07 -10.23 6.22
CA TYR A 191 5.70 -9.18 7.15
C TYR A 191 6.73 -8.06 7.15
N ALA A 192 6.28 -6.85 7.45
CA ALA A 192 7.13 -5.68 7.55
C ALA A 192 7.78 -5.62 8.94
N VAL A 193 9.08 -5.88 9.02
CA VAL A 193 9.85 -5.93 10.27
C VAL A 193 10.13 -4.52 10.82
N GLY A 194 10.24 -3.54 9.93
CA GLY A 194 10.59 -2.16 10.28
C GLY A 194 11.09 -1.39 9.08
N VAL A 195 11.63 -0.20 9.32
CA VAL A 195 12.19 0.68 8.28
C VAL A 195 13.70 0.51 8.23
N GLY A 196 14.24 0.08 7.09
CA GLY A 196 15.66 -0.18 6.92
C GLY A 196 16.53 1.07 6.74
N PRO A 197 17.86 0.90 6.61
CA PRO A 197 18.84 1.99 6.45
C PRO A 197 18.70 2.84 5.18
N GLY A 198 17.70 2.61 4.32
CA GLY A 198 17.36 3.45 3.17
C GLY A 198 15.98 4.10 3.24
N GLY A 199 15.27 4.04 4.39
CA GLY A 199 13.90 4.56 4.51
C GLY A 199 12.84 3.68 3.82
N ARG A 200 13.26 2.51 3.32
CA ARG A 200 12.36 1.49 2.76
C ARG A 200 11.95 0.52 3.85
N VAL A 201 10.68 0.14 3.85
CA VAL A 201 10.16 -0.93 4.70
C VAL A 201 10.89 -2.23 4.35
N ARG A 202 11.43 -2.90 5.37
CA ARG A 202 12.11 -4.19 5.22
C ARG A 202 11.09 -5.30 5.45
N TYR A 203 10.95 -6.15 4.45
CA TYR A 203 10.08 -7.33 4.51
C TYR A 203 10.89 -8.58 4.81
N GLN A 204 10.29 -9.51 5.55
CA GLN A 204 10.80 -10.86 5.73
C GLN A 204 9.71 -11.89 5.43
N PRO A 205 10.05 -13.08 4.91
CA PRO A 205 9.10 -14.17 4.77
C PRO A 205 8.40 -14.49 6.10
N LEU A 206 7.13 -14.87 6.05
CA LEU A 206 6.36 -15.16 7.25
C LEU A 206 6.94 -16.36 8.03
N SER A 207 7.59 -17.31 7.35
CA SER A 207 8.38 -18.38 7.98
C SER A 207 9.55 -17.89 8.83
N GLY A 208 10.07 -16.68 8.57
CA GLY A 208 11.06 -16.01 9.42
C GLY A 208 10.48 -15.70 10.81
N ALA A 209 9.24 -15.23 10.88
CA ALA A 209 8.56 -14.96 12.13
C ALA A 209 8.42 -16.23 13.00
N LEU A 210 8.08 -17.38 12.40
CA LEU A 210 7.98 -18.62 13.18
C LEU A 210 9.30 -18.99 13.89
N ARG A 211 10.44 -18.73 13.25
CA ARG A 211 11.78 -18.98 13.85
C ARG A 211 12.13 -17.95 14.91
N GLU A 212 11.84 -16.68 14.66
CA GLU A 212 12.16 -15.57 15.56
C GLU A 212 11.27 -15.56 16.83
N PHE A 213 10.01 -15.95 16.70
CA PHE A 213 9.02 -15.93 17.78
C PHE A 213 8.82 -17.31 18.45
N ALA A 214 9.66 -18.32 18.16
CA ALA A 214 9.59 -19.67 18.75
C ALA A 214 9.78 -19.71 20.29
N GLY A 215 10.27 -18.63 20.92
CA GLY A 215 10.43 -18.49 22.37
C GLY A 215 9.13 -18.14 23.12
N THR A 216 8.98 -18.63 24.36
CA THR A 216 7.78 -18.42 25.22
C THR A 216 7.40 -16.96 25.47
N ARG A 217 8.35 -16.01 25.43
CA ARG A 217 8.07 -14.58 25.64
C ARG A 217 7.37 -13.90 24.45
N ASN A 218 7.35 -14.53 23.27
CA ASN A 218 7.02 -13.85 22.03
C ASN A 218 5.78 -14.41 21.30
N ARG A 219 5.05 -15.35 21.93
CA ARG A 219 3.79 -15.91 21.40
C ARG A 219 2.70 -14.86 21.20
N LYS A 220 2.61 -13.85 22.08
CA LYS A 220 1.63 -12.76 21.96
C LYS A 220 1.90 -11.89 20.71
N ALA A 221 3.17 -11.61 20.42
CA ALA A 221 3.57 -10.85 19.23
C ALA A 221 3.28 -11.65 17.95
N LEU A 222 3.60 -12.95 17.92
CA LEU A 222 3.26 -13.82 16.80
C LEU A 222 1.74 -13.92 16.57
N ALA A 223 0.96 -14.08 17.63
CA ALA A 223 -0.51 -14.12 17.54
C ALA A 223 -1.08 -12.82 16.96
N ARG A 224 -0.53 -11.66 17.35
CA ARG A 224 -0.92 -10.36 16.79
C ARG A 224 -0.56 -10.25 15.31
N LEU A 225 0.65 -10.67 14.94
CA LEU A 225 1.10 -10.66 13.55
C LEU A 225 0.21 -11.53 12.65
N LEU A 226 -0.21 -12.70 13.14
CA LEU A 226 -1.04 -13.64 12.40
C LEU A 226 -2.54 -13.36 12.49
N ALA A 227 -3.00 -12.44 13.34
CA ALA A 227 -4.42 -12.13 13.49
C ALA A 227 -5.10 -11.70 12.16
N PRO A 228 -4.50 -10.83 11.32
CA PRO A 228 -5.03 -10.51 9.99
C PRO A 228 -5.17 -11.74 9.07
N VAL A 229 -4.19 -12.65 9.11
CA VAL A 229 -4.19 -13.87 8.28
C VAL A 229 -5.31 -14.80 8.73
N HIS A 230 -5.51 -14.94 10.05
CA HIS A 230 -6.62 -15.70 10.59
C HIS A 230 -7.98 -15.07 10.26
N ALA A 231 -8.11 -13.74 10.32
CA ALA A 231 -9.35 -13.06 9.92
C ALA A 231 -9.67 -13.29 8.44
N ALA A 232 -8.66 -13.25 7.57
CA ALA A 232 -8.82 -13.54 6.15
C ALA A 232 -9.22 -15.00 5.88
N SER A 233 -8.70 -15.97 6.63
CA SER A 233 -9.08 -17.39 6.46
C SER A 233 -10.54 -17.70 6.82
N GLN A 234 -11.20 -16.83 7.59
CA GLN A 234 -12.63 -16.97 7.86
C GLN A 234 -13.49 -16.61 6.63
N HIS A 235 -13.00 -15.72 5.77
CA HIS A 235 -13.75 -15.18 4.64
C HIS A 235 -13.27 -15.67 3.27
N SER A 236 -12.08 -16.28 3.20
CA SER A 236 -11.46 -16.79 1.99
C SER A 236 -11.15 -18.28 2.12
N ALA A 237 -11.73 -19.08 1.21
CA ALA A 237 -11.43 -20.50 1.11
C ALA A 237 -9.96 -20.74 0.73
N LEU A 238 -9.42 -19.92 -0.18
CA LEU A 238 -8.02 -19.99 -0.59
C LEU A 238 -7.07 -19.75 0.59
N VAL A 239 -7.28 -18.68 1.38
CA VAL A 239 -6.43 -18.39 2.54
C VAL A 239 -6.60 -19.46 3.62
N ARG A 240 -7.81 -20.01 3.81
CA ARG A 240 -8.04 -21.12 4.73
C ARG A 240 -7.20 -22.33 4.38
N GLU A 241 -7.23 -22.75 3.13
CA GLU A 241 -6.43 -23.87 2.64
C GLU A 241 -4.94 -23.64 2.88
N LEU A 242 -4.42 -22.45 2.53
CA LEU A 242 -3.02 -22.07 2.76
C LEU A 242 -2.60 -22.11 4.24
N VAL A 243 -3.50 -21.73 5.15
CA VAL A 243 -3.25 -21.74 6.60
C VAL A 243 -3.30 -23.16 7.15
N GLU A 244 -4.26 -23.97 6.72
CA GLU A 244 -4.44 -25.36 7.17
C GLU A 244 -3.32 -26.27 6.67
N SER A 245 -2.86 -26.10 5.43
CA SER A 245 -1.73 -26.85 4.86
C SER A 245 -0.37 -26.38 5.39
N GLY A 246 -0.28 -25.12 5.84
CA GLY A 246 0.97 -24.46 6.21
C GLY A 246 1.71 -23.83 5.03
N ASP A 247 1.17 -23.91 3.82
CA ASP A 247 1.77 -23.33 2.61
C ASP A 247 1.88 -21.81 2.67
N ILE A 248 1.09 -21.15 3.53
CA ILE A 248 1.18 -19.70 3.79
C ILE A 248 2.59 -19.24 4.23
N TYR A 249 3.42 -20.15 4.74
CA TYR A 249 4.79 -19.86 5.18
C TYR A 249 5.86 -20.05 4.09
N HIS A 250 5.47 -20.48 2.90
CA HIS A 250 6.37 -20.83 1.80
C HIS A 250 6.07 -20.03 0.52
N PRO A 251 7.07 -19.80 -0.35
CA PRO A 251 6.81 -19.33 -1.71
C PRO A 251 6.08 -20.40 -2.50
N LEU A 252 5.02 -20.02 -3.22
CA LEU A 252 4.20 -20.93 -4.02
C LEU A 252 4.17 -20.51 -5.48
N ALA A 253 4.21 -21.49 -6.38
CA ALA A 253 3.90 -21.30 -7.78
C ALA A 253 2.40 -21.53 -7.98
N TRP A 254 1.71 -20.60 -8.64
CA TRP A 254 0.27 -20.60 -8.81
C TRP A 254 -0.13 -20.63 -10.27
N THR A 255 -1.18 -21.40 -10.53
CA THR A 255 -1.90 -21.41 -11.81
C THR A 255 -2.65 -20.08 -12.02
N PRO A 256 -3.02 -19.74 -13.27
CA PRO A 256 -3.85 -18.56 -13.55
C PRO A 256 -5.17 -18.54 -12.78
N ARG A 257 -5.76 -19.71 -12.53
CA ARG A 257 -7.00 -19.85 -11.76
C ARG A 257 -6.82 -19.46 -10.28
N GLN A 258 -5.77 -19.96 -9.62
CA GLN A 258 -5.45 -19.60 -8.24
C GLN A 258 -5.14 -18.11 -8.12
N ALA A 259 -4.35 -17.58 -9.05
CA ALA A 259 -4.04 -16.15 -9.10
C ALA A 259 -5.31 -15.30 -9.30
N TYR A 260 -6.21 -15.70 -10.19
CA TYR A 260 -7.47 -14.99 -10.41
C TYR A 260 -8.34 -14.97 -9.14
N GLN A 261 -8.52 -16.11 -8.47
CA GLN A 261 -9.25 -16.18 -7.21
C GLN A 261 -8.67 -15.21 -6.18
N PHE A 262 -7.35 -15.25 -5.96
CA PHE A 262 -6.66 -14.32 -5.07
C PHE A 262 -6.92 -12.85 -5.44
N LEU A 263 -6.84 -12.50 -6.72
CA LEU A 263 -7.01 -11.14 -7.22
C LEU A 263 -8.42 -10.58 -7.01
N THR A 264 -9.44 -11.43 -7.09
CA THR A 264 -10.84 -11.05 -6.81
C THR A 264 -11.11 -10.83 -5.32
N GLU A 265 -10.38 -11.52 -4.45
CA GLU A 265 -10.53 -11.47 -2.99
C GLU A 265 -9.69 -10.36 -2.33
N VAL A 266 -8.86 -9.63 -3.09
CA VAL A 266 -8.00 -8.54 -2.59
C VAL A 266 -8.73 -7.55 -1.66
N PRO A 267 -9.93 -7.03 -2.00
CA PRO A 267 -10.63 -6.10 -1.11
C PRO A 267 -10.93 -6.69 0.26
N ALA A 268 -11.22 -8.00 0.34
CA ALA A 268 -11.47 -8.69 1.60
C ALA A 268 -10.17 -8.84 2.42
N PHE A 269 -9.04 -9.10 1.77
CA PHE A 269 -7.74 -9.16 2.45
C PHE A 269 -7.35 -7.80 3.04
N GLU A 270 -7.54 -6.72 2.29
CA GLU A 270 -7.25 -5.35 2.74
C GLU A 270 -8.14 -4.96 3.93
N GLN A 271 -9.42 -5.34 3.92
CA GLN A 271 -10.34 -5.15 5.05
C GLN A 271 -9.89 -5.91 6.31
N CYS A 272 -9.21 -7.05 6.16
CA CYS A 272 -8.63 -7.80 7.27
C CYS A 272 -7.30 -7.21 7.77
N GLY A 273 -6.82 -6.11 7.18
CA GLY A 273 -5.55 -5.46 7.54
C GLY A 273 -4.32 -6.05 6.84
N ILE A 274 -4.50 -6.91 5.83
CA ILE A 274 -3.41 -7.46 5.03
C ILE A 274 -3.06 -6.48 3.91
N VAL A 275 -1.78 -6.15 3.80
CA VAL A 275 -1.28 -5.33 2.67
C VAL A 275 -1.13 -6.24 1.45
N VAL A 276 -1.66 -5.83 0.30
CA VAL A 276 -1.55 -6.63 -0.93
C VAL A 276 -0.66 -5.94 -1.95
N ARG A 277 0.33 -6.66 -2.48
CA ARG A 277 1.22 -6.21 -3.56
C ARG A 277 0.91 -6.98 -4.82
N LEU A 278 0.44 -6.24 -5.82
CA LEU A 278 -0.07 -6.79 -7.08
C LEU A 278 0.83 -6.40 -8.26
N PRO A 279 0.86 -7.24 -9.32
CA PRO A 279 1.51 -6.88 -10.58
C PRO A 279 0.89 -5.64 -11.21
N ASP A 280 1.68 -4.89 -11.98
CA ASP A 280 1.22 -3.61 -12.53
C ASP A 280 0.09 -3.74 -13.56
N TRP A 281 0.02 -4.87 -14.29
CA TRP A 281 -1.07 -5.12 -15.24
C TRP A 281 -2.43 -5.20 -14.54
N TRP A 282 -2.50 -5.76 -13.32
CA TRP A 282 -3.74 -5.81 -12.55
C TRP A 282 -4.12 -4.46 -11.94
N LYS A 283 -3.18 -3.51 -11.80
CA LYS A 283 -3.53 -2.13 -11.42
C LYS A 283 -4.17 -1.37 -12.59
N LYS A 284 -3.74 -1.67 -13.82
CA LYS A 284 -4.26 -1.04 -15.04
C LYS A 284 -5.55 -1.67 -15.57
N ARG A 285 -5.79 -2.95 -15.26
CA ARG A 285 -6.99 -3.76 -15.64
C ARG A 285 -7.52 -3.49 -17.06
N PRO A 286 -6.75 -3.77 -18.12
CA PRO A 286 -7.32 -3.77 -19.47
C PRO A 286 -8.39 -4.87 -19.55
N ARG A 287 -9.64 -4.48 -19.82
CA ARG A 287 -10.77 -5.41 -19.96
C ARG A 287 -11.19 -5.49 -21.43
N PRO A 288 -11.49 -6.67 -21.97
CA PRO A 288 -12.07 -6.78 -23.30
C PRO A 288 -13.43 -6.08 -23.32
N ARG A 289 -13.70 -5.32 -24.38
CA ARG A 289 -14.95 -4.60 -24.63
C ARG A 289 -15.43 -4.90 -26.03
N VAL A 290 -16.74 -5.04 -26.18
CA VAL A 290 -17.34 -5.09 -27.52
C VAL A 290 -17.45 -3.65 -28.03
N MET A 291 -16.82 -3.37 -29.17
CA MET A 291 -16.89 -2.12 -29.90
C MET A 291 -17.80 -2.29 -31.12
N VAL A 292 -18.60 -1.27 -31.41
CA VAL A 292 -19.43 -1.23 -32.61
C VAL A 292 -18.90 -0.14 -33.52
N THR A 293 -18.52 -0.52 -34.73
CA THR A 293 -18.06 0.41 -35.75
C THR A 293 -19.15 0.55 -36.80
N ILE A 294 -19.57 1.79 -37.07
CA ILE A 294 -20.56 2.09 -38.11
C ILE A 294 -19.82 2.51 -39.38
N GLY A 295 -19.92 1.69 -40.42
CA GLY A 295 -19.53 2.06 -41.77
C GLY A 295 -20.65 2.83 -42.48
N GLN A 296 -20.33 3.98 -43.08
CA GLN A 296 -21.22 4.58 -44.08
C GLN A 296 -20.92 3.93 -45.43
N LYS A 297 -21.88 3.18 -45.99
CA LYS A 297 -21.88 2.97 -47.44
C LYS A 297 -22.25 4.31 -48.07
N GLN A 298 -21.28 4.99 -48.68
CA GLN A 298 -21.57 6.15 -49.52
C GLN A 298 -22.45 5.69 -50.69
N GLN A 299 -23.76 5.81 -50.54
CA GLN A 299 -24.65 5.93 -51.69
C GLN A 299 -24.87 7.42 -51.92
N THR A 300 -24.57 7.87 -53.14
CA THR A 300 -24.43 9.27 -53.58
C THR A 300 -25.76 10.03 -53.69
N ARG A 301 -26.74 9.75 -52.84
CA ARG A 301 -28.03 10.45 -52.80
C ARG A 301 -28.45 10.71 -51.35
N LEU A 302 -28.52 12.00 -51.01
CA LEU A 302 -29.11 12.51 -49.77
C LEU A 302 -30.60 12.16 -49.73
N GLY A 303 -30.92 11.01 -49.14
CA GLY A 303 -32.26 10.59 -48.75
C GLY A 303 -32.21 10.05 -47.32
N ALA A 304 -33.32 10.15 -46.58
CA ALA A 304 -33.41 9.73 -45.18
C ALA A 304 -33.14 8.22 -44.95
N ASP A 305 -33.08 7.43 -46.03
CA ASP A 305 -32.85 5.98 -46.03
C ASP A 305 -31.35 5.63 -46.16
N THR A 306 -30.49 6.28 -45.37
CA THR A 306 -29.06 5.94 -45.35
C THR A 306 -28.86 4.68 -44.51
N LEU A 307 -28.73 3.52 -45.17
CA LEU A 307 -28.42 2.25 -44.52
C LEU A 307 -27.03 2.31 -43.87
N LEU A 308 -26.99 2.16 -42.55
CA LEU A 308 -25.76 2.09 -41.77
C LEU A 308 -25.25 0.64 -41.74
N ASP A 309 -23.98 0.42 -42.09
CA ASP A 309 -23.30 -0.88 -41.95
C ASP A 309 -22.78 -0.98 -40.51
N PHE A 310 -23.47 -1.74 -39.65
CA PHE A 310 -23.02 -1.96 -38.28
C PHE A 310 -22.10 -3.16 -38.28
N ARG A 311 -20.85 -2.99 -37.82
CA ARG A 311 -19.93 -4.11 -37.59
C ARG A 311 -19.59 -4.20 -36.13
N VAL A 312 -19.94 -5.32 -35.53
CA VAL A 312 -19.59 -5.63 -34.14
C VAL A 312 -18.18 -6.21 -34.12
N ARG A 313 -17.29 -5.59 -33.35
CA ARG A 313 -15.91 -6.05 -33.13
C ARG A 313 -15.62 -6.14 -31.64
N VAL A 314 -14.64 -6.95 -31.26
CA VAL A 314 -14.18 -6.99 -29.86
C VAL A 314 -12.81 -6.34 -29.80
N ALA A 315 -12.59 -5.46 -28.83
CA ALA A 315 -11.35 -4.77 -28.61
C ALA A 315 -10.87 -4.95 -27.17
N LEU A 316 -9.57 -4.88 -26.97
CA LEU A 316 -8.92 -4.82 -25.67
C LEU A 316 -8.27 -3.45 -25.53
N GLY A 317 -8.88 -2.56 -24.74
CA GLY A 317 -8.51 -1.15 -24.74
C GLY A 317 -8.82 -0.51 -26.10
N ASP A 318 -7.83 0.10 -26.75
CA ASP A 318 -7.95 0.74 -28.07
C ASP A 318 -7.59 -0.21 -29.23
N ALA A 319 -7.21 -1.46 -28.94
CA ALA A 319 -6.74 -2.41 -29.94
C ALA A 319 -7.80 -3.48 -30.25
N GLU A 320 -8.13 -3.65 -31.53
CA GLU A 320 -9.02 -4.73 -31.99
C GLU A 320 -8.39 -6.12 -31.76
N LEU A 321 -9.21 -7.07 -31.31
CA LEU A 321 -8.85 -8.47 -31.17
C LEU A 321 -9.09 -9.19 -32.50
N THR A 322 -8.17 -10.10 -32.85
CA THR A 322 -8.35 -11.00 -33.98
C THR A 322 -9.35 -12.11 -33.65
N GLU A 323 -9.92 -12.73 -34.67
CA GLU A 323 -10.84 -13.87 -34.51
C GLU A 323 -10.19 -15.04 -33.73
N ALA A 324 -8.89 -15.28 -33.91
CA ALA A 324 -8.15 -16.31 -33.18
C ALA A 324 -8.02 -15.98 -31.69
N GLU A 325 -7.67 -14.73 -31.35
CA GLU A 325 -7.61 -14.27 -29.96
C GLU A 325 -8.99 -14.29 -29.29
N TRP A 326 -10.03 -13.98 -30.05
CA TRP A 326 -11.40 -14.08 -29.57
C TRP A 326 -11.81 -15.52 -29.24
N ARG A 327 -11.48 -16.48 -30.11
CA ARG A 327 -11.71 -17.90 -29.80
C ARG A 327 -10.94 -18.35 -28.57
N GLN A 328 -9.69 -17.93 -28.43
CA GLN A 328 -8.90 -18.21 -27.24
C GLN A 328 -9.56 -17.69 -25.94
N LEU A 329 -10.19 -16.51 -25.98
CA LEU A 329 -10.95 -15.97 -24.85
C LEU A 329 -12.22 -16.78 -24.52
N LEU A 330 -12.89 -17.32 -25.55
CA LEU A 330 -14.13 -18.08 -25.38
C LEU A 330 -13.90 -19.55 -25.03
N ASP A 331 -12.81 -20.15 -25.49
CA ASP A 331 -12.49 -21.56 -25.25
C ASP A 331 -11.83 -21.79 -23.88
N GLY A 332 -11.30 -20.74 -23.25
CA GLY A 332 -10.71 -20.79 -21.90
C GLY A 332 -11.74 -20.86 -20.76
N GLU A 333 -11.23 -21.10 -19.54
CA GLU A 333 -11.99 -20.91 -18.30
C GLU A 333 -12.09 -19.41 -17.94
N ASP A 334 -13.12 -19.02 -17.19
CA ASP A 334 -13.21 -17.68 -16.62
C ASP A 334 -11.98 -17.36 -15.78
N GLY A 335 -11.44 -16.14 -15.93
CA GLY A 335 -10.29 -15.69 -15.14
C GLY A 335 -9.23 -14.96 -15.96
N LEU A 336 -7.99 -15.44 -15.88
CA LEU A 336 -6.83 -14.78 -16.48
C LEU A 336 -6.41 -15.48 -17.78
N VAL A 337 -6.42 -14.74 -18.89
CA VAL A 337 -5.92 -15.21 -20.19
C VAL A 337 -4.75 -14.34 -20.63
N LEU A 338 -3.68 -14.98 -21.12
CA LEU A 338 -2.51 -14.29 -21.67
C LEU A 338 -2.75 -13.95 -23.15
N LEU A 339 -2.89 -12.65 -23.45
CA LEU A 339 -3.03 -12.13 -24.81
C LEU A 339 -1.92 -11.14 -25.12
N ARG A 340 -1.21 -11.34 -26.25
CA ARG A 340 -0.12 -10.46 -26.70
C ARG A 340 0.92 -10.14 -25.60
N GLY A 341 1.20 -11.11 -24.73
CA GLY A 341 2.14 -10.96 -23.60
C GLY A 341 1.59 -10.16 -22.41
N GLN A 342 0.28 -9.95 -22.31
CA GLN A 342 -0.40 -9.29 -21.19
C GLN A 342 -1.53 -10.15 -20.63
N TRP A 343 -1.63 -10.20 -19.30
CA TRP A 343 -2.72 -10.87 -18.61
C TRP A 343 -3.98 -10.02 -18.64
N VAL A 344 -5.07 -10.63 -19.08
CA VAL A 344 -6.37 -10.00 -19.26
C VAL A 344 -7.40 -10.74 -18.43
N GLU A 345 -8.21 -9.98 -17.70
CA GLU A 345 -9.37 -10.49 -16.98
C GLU A 345 -10.52 -10.75 -17.95
N VAL A 346 -11.03 -11.97 -17.94
CA VAL A 346 -12.07 -12.45 -18.87
C VAL A 346 -13.25 -12.94 -18.06
N ASP A 347 -14.40 -12.28 -18.30
CA ASP A 347 -15.71 -12.71 -17.83
C ASP A 347 -16.50 -13.18 -19.07
N ARG A 348 -16.49 -14.48 -19.31
CA ARG A 348 -17.06 -15.07 -20.53
C ARG A 348 -18.55 -14.79 -20.62
N GLN A 349 -19.27 -14.86 -19.50
CA GLN A 349 -20.71 -14.66 -19.47
C GLN A 349 -21.06 -13.23 -19.90
N LYS A 350 -20.37 -12.22 -19.35
CA LYS A 350 -20.58 -10.83 -19.77
C LYS A 350 -20.18 -10.59 -21.22
N LEU A 351 -19.09 -11.20 -21.68
CA LEU A 351 -18.63 -11.06 -23.07
C LEU A 351 -19.60 -11.70 -24.06
N GLN A 352 -20.13 -12.89 -23.76
CA GLN A 352 -21.14 -13.55 -24.57
C GLN A 352 -22.46 -12.78 -24.58
N GLN A 353 -22.91 -12.27 -23.43
CA GLN A 353 -24.12 -11.44 -23.34
C GLN A 353 -23.99 -10.14 -24.14
N ALA A 354 -22.85 -9.45 -24.00
CA ALA A 354 -22.58 -8.24 -24.77
C ALA A 354 -22.57 -8.54 -26.27
N LEU A 355 -21.89 -9.61 -26.70
CA LEU A 355 -21.86 -9.99 -28.12
C LEU A 355 -23.25 -10.36 -28.63
N ALA A 356 -24.02 -11.16 -27.89
CA ALA A 356 -25.37 -11.57 -28.28
C ALA A 356 -26.29 -10.35 -28.44
N HIS A 357 -26.22 -9.39 -27.50
CA HIS A 357 -26.95 -8.15 -27.58
C HIS A 357 -26.60 -7.34 -28.85
N TRP A 358 -25.30 -7.23 -29.16
CA TRP A 358 -24.85 -6.47 -30.34
C TRP A 358 -25.12 -7.19 -31.66
N LYS A 359 -25.03 -8.52 -31.72
CA LYS A 359 -25.42 -9.31 -32.90
C LYS A 359 -26.92 -9.19 -33.21
N GLN A 360 -27.77 -9.18 -32.18
CA GLN A 360 -29.20 -8.92 -32.35
C GLN A 360 -29.47 -7.52 -32.93
N ILE A 361 -28.61 -6.54 -32.61
CA ILE A 361 -28.70 -5.19 -33.17
C ILE A 361 -28.20 -5.17 -34.62
N GLU A 362 -27.11 -5.88 -34.94
CA GLU A 362 -26.58 -6.03 -36.30
C GLU A 362 -27.57 -6.72 -37.25
N GLU A 363 -28.20 -7.83 -36.84
CA GLU A 363 -29.24 -8.50 -37.63
C GLU A 363 -30.46 -7.61 -37.88
N LYS A 364 -30.86 -6.82 -36.87
CA LYS A 364 -31.92 -5.81 -37.03
C LYS A 364 -31.49 -4.68 -37.96
N ALA A 365 -30.22 -4.29 -37.93
CA ALA A 365 -29.70 -3.24 -38.81
C ALA A 365 -29.63 -3.67 -40.28
N ASP A 366 -29.24 -4.91 -40.56
CA ASP A 366 -29.26 -5.50 -41.90
C ASP A 366 -30.69 -5.59 -42.47
N SER A 367 -31.72 -5.60 -41.60
CA SER A 367 -33.13 -5.50 -42.00
C SER A 367 -33.61 -4.07 -42.29
N GLY A 368 -32.74 -3.05 -42.17
CA GLY A 368 -33.00 -1.68 -42.61
C GLY A 368 -33.30 -0.68 -41.49
N LEU A 369 -32.44 -0.58 -40.46
CA LEU A 369 -32.58 0.46 -39.43
C LEU A 369 -32.25 1.86 -39.98
N SER A 370 -33.12 2.83 -39.67
CA SER A 370 -32.88 4.24 -39.97
C SER A 370 -31.78 4.83 -39.07
N PHE A 371 -31.12 5.90 -39.54
CA PHE A 371 -30.07 6.59 -38.79
C PHE A 371 -30.47 7.00 -37.35
N ILE A 372 -31.72 7.44 -37.17
CA ILE A 372 -32.24 7.88 -35.87
C ILE A 372 -32.41 6.69 -34.90
N GLU A 373 -32.88 5.55 -35.40
CA GLU A 373 -33.01 4.32 -34.61
C GLU A 373 -31.64 3.77 -34.19
N GLY A 374 -30.66 3.83 -35.09
CA GLY A 374 -29.27 3.46 -34.80
C GLY A 374 -28.64 4.31 -33.70
N MET A 375 -28.85 5.63 -33.74
CA MET A 375 -28.34 6.56 -32.71
C MET A 375 -29.04 6.37 -31.35
N ARG A 376 -30.33 6.01 -31.33
CA ARG A 376 -31.06 5.68 -30.09
C ARG A 376 -30.54 4.40 -29.43
N LEU A 377 -30.27 3.36 -30.22
CA LEU A 377 -29.70 2.10 -29.73
C LEU A 377 -28.30 2.30 -29.13
N LEU A 378 -27.44 3.12 -29.76
CA LEU A 378 -26.13 3.47 -29.20
C LEU A 378 -26.21 4.23 -27.87
N ALA A 379 -27.26 5.02 -27.67
CA ALA A 379 -27.52 5.72 -26.42
C ALA A 379 -28.15 4.82 -25.33
N GLY A 380 -28.39 3.54 -25.61
CA GLY A 380 -29.05 2.60 -24.71
C GLY A 380 -30.57 2.78 -24.61
N LEU A 381 -31.19 3.42 -25.60
CA LEU A 381 -32.63 3.68 -25.63
C LEU A 381 -33.35 2.67 -26.55
N PRO A 382 -34.56 2.22 -26.20
CA PRO A 382 -35.34 1.29 -27.03
C PRO A 382 -35.74 1.92 -28.37
N ALA A 383 -35.74 1.11 -29.43
CA ALA A 383 -36.01 1.54 -30.80
C ALA A 383 -37.48 1.95 -31.02
N ASP A 384 -38.42 1.31 -30.33
CA ASP A 384 -39.86 1.52 -30.51
C ASP A 384 -40.43 2.51 -29.47
N LEU A 385 -40.63 3.75 -29.89
CA LEU A 385 -41.58 4.68 -29.27
C LEU A 385 -42.33 5.38 -30.40
N PRO A 386 -43.68 5.27 -30.49
CA PRO A 386 -44.45 6.04 -31.46
C PRO A 386 -44.30 7.54 -31.13
N GLY A 387 -44.02 8.32 -32.17
CA GLY A 387 -43.85 9.78 -32.09
C GLY A 387 -45.13 10.54 -31.83
#